data_AF-A0ABC8ZCR9-F1
#
_entry.id   AF-A0ABC8ZCR9-F1
#
_cell.length_a   1.000
_cell.length_b   1.000
_cell.length_c   1.000
_cell.angle_alpha   90.00
_cell.angle_beta   90.00
_cell.angle_gamma   90.00
#
_symmetry.space_group_name_H-M   'P 1'
#
loop_
_entity.id
_entity.type
_entity.pdbx_description
1 polymer ?
#
loop_
_entity_poly.entity_id
_entity_poly.type
_entity_poly.pdbx_seq_one_letter_code
_entity_poly.pdbx_strand_id
1 'polypeptide(L)'
;MGSGMSSFRWPRGFVFDPMKGMIPLLGLQVVLEYGRRESSRPPVTAALLAANVLVFLRPGALDGILPRINEVALNYQHSLKFILSKKFFLSPFYHFSEPHLFGNMTSLLWMGVQLETYMGSAEFASMVAALLGLSQGITGLLSQILSLLGCNIAYYGHQTVGFSSVLFGMKVVLTAWPNRFTWLSGTLIPAKYAVWVELLLIQALYPKSSFLGHLGGLLAGQVYLWLKRSLKGRDPLALLISGGARVVTSQVRFAQKLLRSVLPQGHITGRGRVGCHLSARERPRGFWRCSTCTNYNSIATDICETCSTMRDDCAALQGQHHQARCNRELSIEELRRRRLDRLDR
;
A
#
# COMPACT_ATOMS: atom_id res chain seq x y z
N MET A 1 32.29 64.96 26.83
CA MET A 1 32.93 64.25 25.69
C MET A 1 32.48 62.80 25.74
N GLY A 2 31.51 62.45 24.90
CA GLY A 2 30.90 61.11 24.88
C GLY A 2 31.76 60.13 24.10
N SER A 3 32.18 59.06 24.75
CA SER A 3 32.88 57.91 24.16
C SER A 3 31.88 57.03 23.41
N GLY A 4 32.00 56.97 22.08
CA GLY A 4 31.19 56.15 21.20
C GLY A 4 31.48 54.65 21.39
N MET A 5 30.47 53.90 21.84
CA MET A 5 30.47 52.44 21.78
C MET A 5 30.07 52.01 20.36
N SER A 6 31.05 51.51 19.60
CA SER A 6 30.83 50.82 18.33
C SER A 6 30.02 49.54 18.57
N SER A 7 28.81 49.47 18.01
CA SER A 7 28.01 48.24 18.05
C SER A 7 28.65 47.20 17.13
N PHE A 8 29.16 46.12 17.73
CA PHE A 8 29.53 44.92 17.00
C PHE A 8 28.26 44.29 16.41
N ARG A 9 28.03 44.48 15.11
CA ARG A 9 27.06 43.69 14.35
C ARG A 9 27.62 42.28 14.20
N TRP A 10 27.08 41.36 14.97
CA TRP A 10 27.24 39.93 14.73
C TRP A 10 26.70 39.59 13.33
N PRO A 11 27.44 38.84 12.50
CA PRO A 11 26.90 38.30 11.25
C PRO A 11 25.68 37.47 11.59
N ARG A 12 24.55 37.75 10.92
CA ARG A 12 23.33 36.94 11.05
C ARG A 12 23.71 35.47 10.88
N GLY A 13 23.40 34.67 11.89
CA GLY A 13 23.76 33.27 11.97
C GLY A 13 23.41 32.55 10.67
N PHE A 14 24.31 31.65 10.27
CA PHE A 14 24.03 30.62 9.28
C PHE A 14 22.87 29.78 9.84
N VAL A 15 21.64 30.13 9.48
CA VAL A 15 20.47 29.29 9.79
C VAL A 15 20.63 28.05 8.91
N PHE A 16 21.11 26.96 9.52
CA PHE A 16 21.03 25.65 8.91
C PHE A 16 19.55 25.34 8.71
N ASP A 17 19.08 25.48 7.48
CA ASP A 17 17.76 25.03 7.08
C ASP A 17 17.91 23.53 6.77
N PRO A 18 17.47 22.61 7.64
CA PRO A 18 17.61 21.17 7.42
C PRO A 18 16.87 20.69 6.16
N MET A 19 16.06 21.55 5.52
CA MET A 19 15.33 21.30 4.28
C MET A 19 16.09 21.75 3.02
N LYS A 20 17.27 22.37 3.16
CA LYS A 20 18.15 22.77 2.05
C LYS A 20 19.42 21.92 2.03
N GLY A 21 19.87 21.54 0.83
CA GLY A 21 21.09 20.74 0.67
C GLY A 21 20.87 19.23 0.64
N MET A 22 19.64 18.79 0.36
CA MET A 22 19.32 17.40 0.06
C MET A 22 19.72 16.95 -1.34
N ILE A 23 19.91 17.87 -2.30
CA ILE A 23 20.40 17.52 -3.64
C ILE A 23 21.83 16.94 -3.60
N PRO A 24 22.79 17.52 -2.86
CA PRO A 24 24.08 16.87 -2.61
C PRO A 24 23.97 15.49 -1.96
N LEU A 25 23.03 15.30 -1.02
CA LEU A 25 22.78 13.98 -0.40
C LEU A 25 22.23 12.98 -1.42
N LEU A 26 21.33 13.40 -2.31
CA LEU A 26 20.86 12.59 -3.43
C LEU A 26 22.03 12.23 -4.35
N GLY A 27 22.90 13.19 -4.66
CA GLY A 27 24.13 12.95 -5.44
C GLY A 27 25.02 11.89 -4.79
N LEU A 28 25.23 11.98 -3.47
CA LEU A 28 25.97 10.97 -2.72
C LEU A 28 25.30 9.59 -2.80
N GLN A 29 23.97 9.49 -2.64
CA GLN A 29 23.24 8.21 -2.80
C GLN A 29 23.45 7.61 -4.19
N VAL A 30 23.36 8.42 -5.24
CA VAL A 30 23.59 7.97 -6.62
C VAL A 30 25.03 7.49 -6.81
N VAL A 31 26.02 8.22 -6.30
CA VAL A 31 27.43 7.82 -6.36
C VAL A 31 27.67 6.51 -5.61
N LEU A 32 27.08 6.34 -4.43
CA LEU A 32 27.22 5.10 -3.66
C LEU A 32 26.56 3.90 -4.36
N GLU A 33 25.44 4.11 -5.04
CA GLU A 33 24.72 3.04 -5.74
C GLU A 33 25.41 2.66 -7.07
N TYR A 34 25.85 3.65 -7.87
CA TYR A 34 26.48 3.41 -9.19
C TYR A 34 28.00 3.26 -9.14
N GLY A 35 28.65 3.69 -8.06
CA GLY A 35 30.10 3.64 -7.88
C GLY A 35 30.61 2.28 -7.41
N ARG A 36 29.73 1.36 -6.99
CA ARG A 36 30.11 -0.01 -6.66
C ARG A 36 30.53 -0.76 -7.92
N ARG A 37 31.69 -1.41 -7.86
CA ARG A 37 32.32 -2.08 -9.02
C ARG A 37 31.48 -3.22 -9.60
N GLU A 38 30.62 -3.81 -8.77
CA GLU A 38 29.73 -4.93 -9.10
C GLU A 38 28.27 -4.49 -9.32
N SER A 39 27.94 -3.19 -9.19
CA SER A 39 26.55 -2.77 -9.35
C SER A 39 26.15 -2.73 -10.82
N SER A 40 24.96 -3.26 -11.10
CA SER A 40 24.24 -2.95 -12.33
C SER A 40 24.13 -1.44 -12.45
N ARG A 41 24.38 -0.88 -13.65
CA ARG A 41 24.29 0.55 -13.94
C ARG A 41 23.05 0.80 -14.80
N PRO A 42 21.85 0.84 -14.21
CA PRO A 42 20.59 0.92 -14.94
C PRO A 42 20.45 2.29 -15.64
N PRO A 43 20.65 2.37 -16.97
CA PRO A 43 20.78 3.64 -17.67
C PRO A 43 19.47 4.45 -17.67
N VAL A 44 18.31 3.80 -17.72
CA VAL A 44 17.02 4.50 -17.79
C VAL A 44 16.69 5.14 -16.45
N THR A 45 16.98 4.45 -15.34
CA THR A 45 16.86 4.99 -13.99
C THR A 45 17.75 6.22 -13.80
N ALA A 46 19.01 6.15 -14.22
CA ALA A 46 19.92 7.29 -14.21
C ALA A 46 19.40 8.47 -15.05
N ALA A 47 18.91 8.19 -16.26
CA ALA A 47 18.35 9.21 -17.14
C ALA A 47 17.09 9.88 -16.54
N LEU A 48 16.21 9.11 -15.90
CA LEU A 48 15.02 9.65 -15.23
C LEU A 48 15.40 10.49 -14.01
N LEU A 49 16.37 10.06 -13.19
CA LEU A 49 16.90 10.86 -12.09
C LEU A 49 17.46 12.19 -12.59
N ALA A 50 18.32 12.14 -13.61
CA ALA A 50 18.91 13.32 -14.21
C ALA A 50 17.84 14.26 -14.78
N ALA A 51 16.84 13.73 -15.50
CA ALA A 51 15.76 14.53 -16.07
C ALA A 51 14.98 15.29 -14.99
N ASN A 52 14.58 14.62 -13.90
CA ASN A 52 13.86 15.27 -12.80
C ASN A 52 14.72 16.33 -12.07
N VAL A 53 16.00 16.06 -11.85
CA VAL A 53 16.94 17.01 -11.22
C VAL A 53 17.18 18.21 -12.14
N LEU A 54 17.38 18.01 -13.45
CA LEU A 54 17.59 19.09 -14.42
C LEU A 54 16.34 19.97 -14.57
N VAL A 55 15.15 19.36 -14.61
CA VAL A 55 13.88 20.10 -14.65
C VAL A 55 13.66 20.91 -13.36
N PHE A 56 14.13 20.42 -12.22
CA PHE A 56 14.06 21.15 -10.95
C PHE A 56 15.08 22.30 -10.87
N LEU A 57 16.35 22.05 -11.23
CA LEU A 57 17.43 23.04 -11.14
C LEU A 57 17.36 24.12 -12.22
N ARG A 58 16.82 23.79 -13.41
CA ARG A 58 16.70 24.67 -14.58
C ARG A 58 17.99 25.46 -14.89
N PRO A 59 19.15 24.78 -15.08
CA PRO A 59 20.41 25.49 -15.26
C PRO A 59 20.48 26.20 -16.63
N GLY A 60 20.96 27.45 -16.63
CA GLY A 60 21.30 28.20 -17.84
C GLY A 60 20.13 28.30 -18.84
N ALA A 61 20.37 27.85 -20.08
CA ALA A 61 19.38 27.91 -21.16
C ALA A 61 18.10 27.11 -20.89
N LEU A 62 18.13 26.11 -19.99
CA LEU A 62 16.93 25.35 -19.63
C LEU A 62 15.87 26.21 -18.93
N ASP A 63 16.27 27.27 -18.23
CA ASP A 63 15.32 28.21 -17.60
C ASP A 63 14.48 28.97 -18.64
N GLY A 64 15.04 29.24 -19.82
CA GLY A 64 14.32 29.90 -20.91
C GLY A 64 13.43 28.96 -21.73
N ILE A 65 13.75 27.67 -21.79
CA ILE A 65 13.03 26.68 -22.61
C ILE A 65 11.87 26.04 -21.84
N LEU A 66 12.10 25.72 -20.56
CA LEU A 66 11.11 25.01 -19.76
C LEU A 66 10.00 25.96 -19.30
N PRO A 67 8.71 25.61 -19.44
CA PRO A 67 7.63 26.40 -18.86
C PRO A 67 7.73 26.45 -17.34
N ARG A 68 7.15 27.48 -16.71
CA ARG A 68 7.11 27.59 -15.25
C ARG A 68 6.16 26.55 -14.66
N ILE A 69 6.38 26.16 -13.41
CA ILE A 69 5.55 25.15 -12.72
C ILE A 69 4.05 25.49 -12.77
N ASN A 70 3.69 26.77 -12.63
CA ASN A 70 2.30 27.25 -12.71
C ASN A 70 1.65 27.04 -14.08
N GLU A 71 2.44 26.95 -15.14
CA GLU A 71 1.95 26.74 -16.50
C GLU A 71 1.75 25.25 -16.81
N VAL A 72 2.46 24.37 -16.10
CA VAL A 72 2.45 22.92 -16.29
C VAL A 72 1.59 22.21 -15.26
N ALA A 73 1.42 22.80 -14.09
CA ALA A 73 0.60 22.32 -13.02
C ALA A 73 -0.81 21.97 -13.51
N LEU A 74 -1.21 20.73 -13.25
CA LEU A 74 -2.48 20.23 -13.73
C LEU A 74 -3.61 20.75 -12.85
N ASN A 75 -4.53 21.48 -13.47
CA ASN A 75 -5.87 21.69 -12.95
C ASN A 75 -6.85 20.92 -13.85
N TYR A 76 -7.25 19.74 -13.41
CA TYR A 76 -8.02 18.77 -14.19
C TYR A 76 -9.46 19.20 -14.50
N GLN A 77 -9.94 20.30 -13.93
CA GLN A 77 -11.30 20.76 -14.11
C GLN A 77 -11.59 21.33 -15.52
N HIS A 78 -10.56 21.80 -16.24
CA HIS A 78 -10.82 22.76 -17.33
C HIS A 78 -10.72 22.27 -18.77
N SER A 79 -10.21 21.09 -19.14
CA SER A 79 -10.22 20.68 -20.56
C SER A 79 -9.71 19.26 -20.87
N LEU A 80 -10.46 18.53 -21.71
CA LEU A 80 -9.94 17.35 -22.45
C LEU A 80 -8.78 17.70 -23.38
N LYS A 81 -8.70 18.97 -23.84
CA LYS A 81 -7.54 19.51 -24.60
C LYS A 81 -6.21 19.35 -23.85
N PHE A 82 -6.24 19.19 -22.53
CA PHE A 82 -5.03 19.07 -21.73
C PHE A 82 -4.34 17.72 -21.89
N ILE A 83 -5.09 16.62 -22.08
CA ILE A 83 -4.55 15.25 -22.24
C ILE A 83 -3.63 15.16 -23.48
N LEU A 84 -3.88 15.99 -24.49
CA LEU A 84 -3.11 16.08 -25.73
C LEU A 84 -1.95 17.09 -25.66
N SER A 85 -1.76 17.77 -24.53
CA SER A 85 -0.76 18.83 -24.40
C SER A 85 0.58 18.28 -23.89
N LYS A 86 1.68 18.93 -24.29
CA LYS A 86 3.02 18.62 -23.75
C LYS A 86 3.08 18.68 -22.22
N LYS A 87 2.23 19.51 -21.61
CA LYS A 87 2.15 19.72 -20.16
C LYS A 87 1.70 18.47 -19.40
N PHE A 88 0.87 17.62 -20.04
CA PHE A 88 0.42 16.35 -19.46
C PHE A 88 1.57 15.41 -19.16
N PHE A 89 2.57 15.35 -20.04
CA PHE A 89 3.76 14.53 -19.86
C PHE A 89 4.87 15.25 -19.09
N LEU A 90 4.84 16.59 -19.04
CA LEU A 90 5.86 17.38 -18.34
C LEU A 90 5.58 17.50 -16.83
N SER A 91 4.32 17.60 -16.41
CA SER A 91 3.94 17.81 -15.00
C SER A 91 4.56 16.82 -13.99
N PRO A 92 4.77 15.52 -14.32
CA PRO A 92 5.38 14.58 -13.38
C PRO A 92 6.85 14.90 -13.10
N PHE A 93 7.52 15.70 -13.94
CA PHE A 93 8.93 16.05 -13.73
C PHE A 93 9.12 17.31 -12.88
N TYR A 94 8.06 18.09 -12.62
CA TYR A 94 8.13 19.30 -11.81
C TYR A 94 7.90 19.00 -10.33
N HIS A 95 8.66 19.65 -9.45
CA HIS A 95 8.57 19.47 -8.00
C HIS A 95 8.50 20.83 -7.29
N PHE A 96 7.61 20.97 -6.31
CA PHE A 96 7.43 22.22 -5.57
C PHE A 96 8.57 22.59 -4.61
N SER A 97 9.37 21.60 -4.19
CA SER A 97 10.40 21.81 -3.19
C SER A 97 11.50 20.76 -3.29
N GLU A 98 12.67 21.09 -2.74
CA GLU A 98 13.82 20.18 -2.66
C GLU A 98 13.50 18.89 -1.88
N PRO A 99 12.81 18.90 -0.72
CA PRO A 99 12.38 17.66 -0.05
C PRO A 99 11.45 16.80 -0.91
N HIS A 100 10.53 17.42 -1.65
CA HIS A 100 9.62 16.68 -2.52
C HIS A 100 10.39 15.98 -3.66
N LEU A 101 11.35 16.67 -4.28
CA LEU A 101 12.25 16.06 -5.26
C LEU A 101 13.07 14.94 -4.62
N PHE A 102 13.73 15.21 -3.50
CA PHE A 102 14.61 14.26 -2.81
C PHE A 102 13.88 12.94 -2.48
N GLY A 103 12.69 13.02 -1.88
CA GLY A 103 11.89 11.83 -1.56
C GLY A 103 11.50 11.02 -2.79
N ASN A 104 11.06 11.70 -3.86
CA ASN A 104 10.72 11.05 -5.12
C ASN A 104 11.94 10.40 -5.78
N MET A 105 13.08 11.09 -5.82
CA MET A 105 14.29 10.58 -6.46
C MET A 105 14.97 9.47 -5.65
N THR A 106 14.93 9.52 -4.33
CA THR A 106 15.37 8.41 -3.47
C THR A 106 14.54 7.16 -3.74
N SER A 107 13.21 7.32 -3.82
CA SER A 107 12.28 6.25 -4.17
C SER A 107 12.52 5.69 -5.58
N LEU A 108 12.76 6.58 -6.55
CA LEU A 108 13.08 6.21 -7.93
C LEU A 108 14.40 5.46 -8.03
N LEU A 109 15.44 5.90 -7.33
CA LEU A 109 16.74 5.23 -7.31
C LEU A 109 16.58 3.79 -6.80
N TRP A 110 15.95 3.62 -5.63
CA TRP A 110 15.77 2.30 -5.01
C TRP A 110 14.91 1.34 -5.86
N MET A 111 13.76 1.80 -6.35
CA MET A 111 12.83 0.95 -7.10
C MET A 111 13.22 0.80 -8.56
N GLY A 112 13.73 1.86 -9.18
CA GLY A 112 14.18 1.89 -10.56
C GLY A 112 15.33 0.91 -10.77
N VAL A 113 16.34 0.94 -9.90
CA VAL A 113 17.48 0.00 -10.00
C VAL A 113 17.01 -1.46 -9.95
N GLN A 114 16.12 -1.79 -9.01
CA GLN A 114 15.59 -3.15 -8.88
C GLN A 114 14.74 -3.56 -10.09
N LEU A 115 13.81 -2.71 -10.52
CA LEU A 115 12.90 -3.00 -11.61
C LEU A 115 13.66 -3.12 -12.93
N GLU A 116 14.54 -2.16 -13.23
CA GLU A 116 15.31 -2.13 -14.48
C GLU A 116 16.29 -3.30 -14.58
N THR A 117 16.97 -3.64 -13.48
CA THR A 117 17.85 -4.82 -13.47
C THR A 117 17.07 -6.12 -13.66
N TYR A 118 15.85 -6.20 -13.12
CA TYR A 118 15.03 -7.41 -13.22
C TYR A 118 14.39 -7.63 -14.59
N MET A 119 13.87 -6.56 -15.23
CA MET A 119 13.14 -6.68 -16.51
C MET A 119 13.95 -6.25 -17.74
N GLY A 120 15.10 -5.62 -17.55
CA GLY A 120 15.88 -4.99 -18.60
C GLY A 120 15.41 -3.56 -18.93
N SER A 121 16.33 -2.73 -19.41
CA SER A 121 16.12 -1.30 -19.66
C SER A 121 14.99 -0.99 -20.64
N ALA A 122 14.83 -1.77 -21.71
CA ALA A 122 13.78 -1.55 -22.69
C ALA A 122 12.37 -1.79 -22.11
N GLU A 123 12.16 -2.93 -21.43
CA GLU A 123 10.89 -3.20 -20.75
C GLU A 123 10.62 -2.17 -19.66
N PHE A 124 11.63 -1.79 -18.88
CA PHE A 124 11.51 -0.78 -17.83
C PHE A 124 11.11 0.59 -18.39
N ALA A 125 11.76 1.06 -19.45
CA ALA A 125 11.40 2.30 -20.13
C ALA A 125 9.96 2.27 -20.64
N SER A 126 9.55 1.15 -21.26
CA SER A 126 8.16 0.98 -21.75
C SER A 126 7.13 1.02 -20.62
N MET A 127 7.47 0.43 -19.48
CA MET A 127 6.63 0.39 -18.28
C MET A 127 6.48 1.78 -17.66
N VAL A 128 7.58 2.52 -17.49
CA VAL A 128 7.55 3.90 -16.99
C VAL A 128 6.75 4.81 -17.94
N ALA A 129 6.94 4.68 -19.26
CA ALA A 129 6.17 5.43 -20.26
C ALA A 129 4.65 5.14 -20.18
N ALA A 130 4.28 3.87 -20.04
CA ALA A 130 2.88 3.47 -19.86
C ALA A 130 2.30 4.03 -18.54
N LEU A 131 3.05 3.95 -17.44
CA LEU A 131 2.62 4.48 -16.15
C LEU A 131 2.50 6.00 -16.15
N LEU A 132 3.39 6.72 -16.84
CA LEU A 132 3.28 8.16 -17.07
C LEU A 132 1.94 8.51 -17.72
N GLY A 133 1.60 7.88 -18.85
CA GLY A 133 0.33 8.17 -19.54
C GLY A 133 -0.91 7.74 -18.73
N LEU A 134 -0.89 6.53 -18.19
CA LEU A 134 -2.04 5.96 -17.46
C LEU A 134 -2.32 6.70 -16.15
N SER A 135 -1.29 7.07 -15.37
CA SER A 135 -1.48 7.74 -14.08
C SER A 135 -2.12 9.12 -14.25
N GLN A 136 -1.59 9.93 -15.17
CA GLN A 136 -2.14 11.26 -15.47
C GLN A 136 -3.55 11.17 -16.06
N GLY A 137 -3.78 10.19 -16.95
CA GLY A 137 -5.09 9.97 -17.56
C GLY A 137 -6.16 9.55 -16.54
N ILE A 138 -5.83 8.60 -15.67
CA ILE A 138 -6.74 8.12 -14.62
C ILE A 138 -7.01 9.23 -13.60
N THR A 139 -6.00 9.99 -13.17
CA THR A 139 -6.22 11.13 -12.27
C THR A 139 -7.14 12.18 -12.89
N GLY A 140 -6.98 12.47 -14.18
CA GLY A 140 -7.88 13.36 -14.91
C GLY A 140 -9.32 12.86 -14.98
N LEU A 141 -9.51 11.58 -15.31
CA LEU A 141 -10.84 10.96 -15.33
C LEU A 141 -11.50 10.98 -13.95
N LEU A 142 -10.74 10.62 -12.90
CA LEU A 142 -11.23 10.67 -11.52
C LEU A 142 -11.66 12.09 -11.14
N SER A 143 -10.88 13.10 -11.51
CA SER A 143 -11.22 14.50 -11.25
C SER A 143 -12.51 14.93 -11.95
N GLN A 144 -12.70 14.51 -13.20
CA GLN A 144 -13.91 14.82 -13.96
C GLN A 144 -15.14 14.16 -13.35
N ILE A 145 -15.05 12.87 -13.01
CA ILE A 145 -16.14 12.14 -12.34
C ILE A 145 -16.52 12.81 -11.03
N LEU A 146 -15.53 13.21 -10.22
CA LEU A 146 -15.76 13.87 -8.93
C LEU A 146 -16.41 15.25 -9.08
N SER A 147 -16.04 15.98 -10.15
CA SER A 147 -16.68 17.26 -10.49
C SER A 147 -18.14 17.08 -10.92
N LEU A 148 -18.45 16.05 -11.72
CA LEU A 148 -19.83 15.72 -12.11
C LEU A 148 -20.72 15.30 -10.92
N LEU A 149 -20.12 14.68 -9.89
CA LEU A 149 -20.81 14.30 -8.65
C LEU A 149 -21.10 15.49 -7.71
N GLY A 150 -20.77 16.72 -8.10
CA GLY A 150 -21.04 17.92 -7.30
C GLY A 150 -20.15 18.05 -6.06
N CYS A 151 -19.06 17.28 -5.95
CA CYS A 151 -18.07 17.41 -4.90
C CYS A 151 -17.19 18.66 -5.15
N ASN A 152 -17.76 19.85 -4.95
CA ASN A 152 -17.16 21.15 -5.28
C ASN A 152 -16.23 21.75 -4.20
N ILE A 153 -16.01 21.07 -3.06
CA ILE A 153 -15.58 21.80 -1.85
C ILE A 153 -14.06 21.79 -1.54
N ALA A 154 -13.20 20.93 -2.12
CA ALA A 154 -11.78 20.92 -1.70
C ALA A 154 -10.73 20.47 -2.73
N TYR A 155 -11.14 19.99 -3.91
CA TYR A 155 -10.17 19.42 -4.89
C TYR A 155 -9.55 20.46 -5.84
N TYR A 156 -10.07 21.69 -5.81
CA TYR A 156 -9.91 22.69 -6.86
C TYR A 156 -8.63 23.55 -6.77
N GLY A 157 -7.90 23.46 -5.66
CA GLY A 157 -6.68 24.25 -5.42
C GLY A 157 -5.36 23.47 -5.53
N HIS A 158 -5.41 22.15 -5.72
CA HIS A 158 -4.21 21.33 -5.66
C HIS A 158 -3.65 21.07 -7.06
N GLN A 159 -2.72 21.93 -7.46
CA GLN A 159 -1.84 21.68 -8.59
C GLN A 159 -1.16 20.31 -8.44
N THR A 160 -1.42 19.37 -9.35
CA THR A 160 -0.75 18.05 -9.30
C THR A 160 0.49 18.07 -10.17
N VAL A 161 1.65 17.98 -9.52
CA VAL A 161 2.97 17.85 -10.15
C VAL A 161 3.79 16.86 -9.35
N GLY A 162 4.83 16.32 -9.98
CA GLY A 162 5.79 15.44 -9.33
C GLY A 162 5.66 13.99 -9.75
N PHE A 163 6.78 13.29 -9.63
CA PHE A 163 6.95 11.95 -10.19
C PHE A 163 6.25 10.88 -9.35
N SER A 164 5.68 11.27 -8.21
CA SER A 164 5.08 10.40 -7.21
C SER A 164 3.96 9.52 -7.78
N SER A 165 3.11 10.01 -8.68
CA SER A 165 2.06 9.19 -9.30
C SER A 165 2.65 8.02 -10.10
N VAL A 166 3.75 8.25 -10.82
CA VAL A 166 4.49 7.20 -11.54
C VAL A 166 5.12 6.23 -10.56
N LEU A 167 5.71 6.74 -9.46
CA LEU A 167 6.31 5.91 -8.41
C LEU A 167 5.29 5.00 -7.72
N PHE A 168 4.06 5.48 -7.47
CA PHE A 168 2.99 4.64 -6.96
C PHE A 168 2.65 3.50 -7.94
N GLY A 169 2.62 3.78 -9.25
CA GLY A 169 2.46 2.75 -10.27
C GLY A 169 3.61 1.74 -10.26
N MET A 170 4.86 2.21 -10.16
CA MET A 170 6.04 1.36 -10.09
C MET A 170 6.02 0.47 -8.83
N LYS A 171 5.56 0.99 -7.69
CA LYS A 171 5.38 0.22 -6.46
C LYS A 171 4.39 -0.92 -6.65
N VAL A 172 3.27 -0.68 -7.33
CA VAL A 172 2.31 -1.74 -7.66
C VAL A 172 2.97 -2.82 -8.53
N VAL A 173 3.78 -2.43 -9.52
CA VAL A 173 4.52 -3.40 -10.34
C VAL A 173 5.53 -4.19 -9.51
N LEU A 174 6.33 -3.51 -8.67
CA LEU A 174 7.32 -4.12 -7.79
C LEU A 174 6.72 -5.10 -6.77
N THR A 175 5.54 -4.78 -6.26
CA THR A 175 4.82 -5.61 -5.26
C THR A 175 3.98 -6.72 -5.89
N ALA A 176 3.82 -6.74 -7.22
CA ALA A 176 3.05 -7.77 -7.92
C ALA A 176 3.81 -9.08 -8.13
N TRP A 177 5.12 -9.12 -7.85
CA TRP A 177 5.87 -10.36 -7.84
C TRP A 177 5.51 -11.21 -6.60
N PRO A 178 5.23 -12.51 -6.77
CA PRO A 178 4.81 -13.38 -5.68
C PRO A 178 5.89 -13.51 -4.58
N ASN A 179 5.44 -13.78 -3.35
CA ASN A 179 6.25 -14.07 -2.16
C ASN A 179 7.11 -12.93 -1.56
N ARG A 180 6.85 -11.67 -1.89
CA ARG A 180 7.53 -10.55 -1.23
C ARG A 180 6.75 -10.04 -0.02
N PHE A 181 7.38 -10.11 1.16
CA PHE A 181 7.05 -9.24 2.29
C PHE A 181 7.89 -7.97 2.15
N THR A 182 7.35 -6.82 2.56
CA THR A 182 8.07 -5.55 2.50
C THR A 182 8.05 -4.90 3.86
N TRP A 183 9.22 -4.43 4.30
CA TRP A 183 9.34 -3.61 5.50
C TRP A 183 8.82 -2.21 5.20
N LEU A 184 7.75 -1.80 5.88
CA LEU A 184 7.25 -0.43 5.84
C LEU A 184 7.10 0.03 7.30
N SER A 185 7.77 1.13 7.66
CA SER A 185 7.73 1.72 9.00
C SER A 185 7.99 0.72 10.14
N GLY A 186 8.99 -0.16 9.99
CA GLY A 186 9.38 -1.12 11.02
C GLY A 186 8.45 -2.33 11.19
N THR A 187 7.44 -2.50 10.33
CA THR A 187 6.53 -3.67 10.36
C THR A 187 6.64 -4.47 9.06
N LEU A 188 6.65 -5.81 9.17
CA LEU A 188 6.62 -6.72 8.02
C LEU A 188 5.18 -6.80 7.47
N ILE A 189 4.91 -6.15 6.36
CA ILE A 189 3.57 -6.12 5.75
C ILE A 189 3.60 -6.95 4.45
N PRO A 190 2.58 -7.78 4.18
CA PRO A 190 2.44 -8.41 2.87
C PRO A 190 2.48 -7.34 1.78
N ALA A 191 3.33 -7.49 0.75
CA ALA A 191 3.56 -6.46 -0.27
C ALA A 191 2.26 -5.96 -0.93
N LYS A 192 1.23 -6.81 -1.01
CA LYS A 192 -0.13 -6.47 -1.47
C LYS A 192 -0.81 -5.32 -0.72
N TYR A 193 -0.47 -5.08 0.55
CA TYR A 193 -1.05 -4.01 1.38
C TYR A 193 -0.12 -2.82 1.59
N ALA A 194 1.19 -3.00 1.33
CA ALA A 194 2.20 -1.97 1.57
C ALA A 194 1.88 -0.66 0.81
N VAL A 195 1.46 -0.77 -0.45
CA VAL A 195 1.15 0.40 -1.30
C VAL A 195 -0.04 1.21 -0.76
N TRP A 196 -1.04 0.53 -0.18
CA TRP A 196 -2.21 1.20 0.39
C TRP A 196 -1.91 1.85 1.74
N VAL A 197 -1.15 1.17 2.59
CA VAL A 197 -0.69 1.74 3.87
C VAL A 197 0.15 2.97 3.60
N GLU A 198 1.03 2.92 2.61
CA GLU A 198 1.86 4.05 2.23
C GLU A 198 1.06 5.21 1.64
N LEU A 199 0.03 4.93 0.83
CA LEU A 199 -0.89 5.96 0.33
C LEU A 199 -1.54 6.74 1.48
N LEU A 200 -2.03 6.01 2.49
CA LEU A 200 -2.70 6.61 3.65
C LEU A 200 -1.71 7.34 4.56
N LEU A 201 -0.51 6.79 4.73
CA LEU A 201 0.55 7.42 5.51
C LEU A 201 0.98 8.75 4.89
N ILE A 202 1.18 8.79 3.57
CA ILE A 202 1.54 10.02 2.86
C ILE A 202 0.39 11.04 2.94
N GLN A 203 -0.86 10.61 2.85
CA GLN A 203 -2.00 11.51 3.01
C GLN A 203 -2.10 12.07 4.44
N ALA A 204 -1.76 11.28 5.44
CA ALA A 204 -1.74 11.70 6.85
C ALA A 204 -0.60 12.68 7.14
N LEU A 205 0.60 12.43 6.61
CA LEU A 205 1.78 13.26 6.84
C LEU A 205 1.81 14.53 5.98
N TYR A 206 1.29 14.45 4.74
CA TYR A 206 1.31 15.52 3.75
C TYR A 206 -0.09 15.74 3.18
N PRO A 207 -1.04 16.27 3.97
CA PRO A 207 -2.44 16.41 3.56
C PRO A 207 -2.64 17.36 2.36
N LYS A 208 -1.64 18.22 2.07
CA LYS A 208 -1.61 19.11 0.91
C LYS A 208 -1.18 18.42 -0.39
N SER A 209 -0.71 17.18 -0.33
CA SER A 209 -0.35 16.38 -1.50
C SER A 209 -1.60 15.91 -2.23
N SER A 210 -1.52 15.75 -3.55
CA SER A 210 -2.65 15.33 -4.36
C SER A 210 -2.98 13.84 -4.14
N PHE A 211 -3.90 13.55 -3.21
CA PHE A 211 -4.47 12.21 -3.00
C PHE A 211 -4.85 11.55 -4.33
N LEU A 212 -5.53 12.31 -5.19
CA LEU A 212 -6.02 11.86 -6.49
C LEU A 212 -4.89 11.48 -7.46
N GLY A 213 -3.75 12.18 -7.38
CA GLY A 213 -2.56 11.87 -8.17
C GLY A 213 -1.94 10.54 -7.75
N HIS A 214 -1.80 10.31 -6.45
CA HIS A 214 -1.28 9.06 -5.91
C HIS A 214 -2.22 7.88 -6.16
N LEU A 215 -3.53 8.09 -5.98
CA LEU A 215 -4.56 7.09 -6.30
C LEU A 215 -4.56 6.75 -7.79
N GLY A 216 -4.46 7.74 -8.67
CA GLY A 216 -4.35 7.52 -10.11
C GLY A 216 -3.10 6.72 -10.48
N GLY A 217 -1.97 6.98 -9.82
CA GLY A 217 -0.75 6.19 -9.93
C GLY A 217 -0.93 4.72 -9.53
N LEU A 218 -1.55 4.49 -8.39
CA LEU A 218 -1.86 3.14 -7.88
C LEU A 218 -2.76 2.37 -8.86
N LEU A 219 -3.82 3.00 -9.35
CA LEU A 219 -4.73 2.41 -10.33
C LEU A 219 -4.04 2.18 -11.68
N ALA A 220 -3.16 3.09 -12.11
CA ALA A 220 -2.36 2.93 -13.32
C ALA A 220 -1.47 1.69 -13.27
N GLY A 221 -0.82 1.44 -12.12
CA GLY A 221 -0.05 0.21 -11.91
C GLY A 221 -0.89 -1.07 -12.05
N GLN A 222 -2.13 -1.04 -11.56
CA GLN A 222 -3.06 -2.17 -11.67
C GLN A 222 -3.50 -2.40 -13.12
N VAL A 223 -3.87 -1.31 -13.82
CA VAL A 223 -4.24 -1.35 -15.25
C VAL A 223 -3.07 -1.84 -16.09
N TYR A 224 -1.84 -1.35 -15.85
CA TYR A 224 -0.65 -1.81 -16.55
C TYR A 224 -0.42 -3.32 -16.38
N LEU A 225 -0.49 -3.83 -15.14
CA LEU A 225 -0.34 -5.27 -14.89
C LEU A 225 -1.48 -6.09 -15.50
N TRP A 226 -2.70 -5.59 -15.47
CA TRP A 226 -3.83 -6.22 -16.14
C TRP A 226 -3.58 -6.29 -17.64
N LEU A 227 -3.21 -5.19 -18.28
CA LEU A 227 -2.91 -5.13 -19.71
C LEU A 227 -1.73 -6.05 -20.09
N LYS A 228 -0.65 -6.05 -19.30
CA LYS A 228 0.51 -6.93 -19.53
C LYS A 228 0.15 -8.42 -19.44
N ARG A 229 -0.81 -8.80 -18.58
CA ARG A 229 -1.33 -10.18 -18.50
C ARG A 229 -2.27 -10.48 -19.68
N SER A 230 -3.19 -9.56 -19.99
CA SER A 230 -4.14 -9.70 -21.11
C SER A 230 -3.48 -9.74 -22.48
N LEU A 231 -2.34 -9.07 -22.67
CA LEU A 231 -1.58 -9.15 -23.92
C LEU A 231 -0.75 -10.44 -24.04
N LYS A 232 -0.42 -11.07 -22.91
CA LYS A 232 0.26 -12.38 -22.87
C LYS A 232 -0.73 -13.56 -22.96
N GLY A 233 -2.00 -13.36 -22.61
CA GLY A 233 -3.07 -14.35 -22.69
C GLY A 233 -4.02 -14.05 -23.84
N ARG A 234 -4.11 -14.95 -24.81
CA ARG A 234 -5.04 -14.88 -25.95
C ARG A 234 -6.48 -14.96 -25.41
N ASP A 235 -7.10 -13.80 -25.11
CA ASP A 235 -8.53 -13.47 -25.24
C ASP A 235 -8.93 -12.21 -24.41
N PRO A 236 -8.79 -11.00 -24.99
CA PRO A 236 -8.92 -9.73 -24.27
C PRO A 236 -10.36 -9.35 -23.86
N LEU A 237 -11.39 -9.93 -24.48
CA LEU A 237 -12.81 -9.59 -24.26
C LEU A 237 -13.41 -10.25 -23.00
N ALA A 238 -13.00 -11.48 -22.66
CA ALA A 238 -13.48 -12.16 -21.45
C ALA A 238 -12.96 -11.51 -20.15
N LEU A 239 -11.75 -10.93 -20.20
CA LEU A 239 -11.09 -10.28 -19.06
C LEU A 239 -11.64 -8.88 -18.75
N LEU A 240 -12.21 -8.18 -19.74
CA LEU A 240 -12.82 -6.85 -19.56
C LEU A 240 -14.03 -6.88 -18.63
N ILE A 241 -14.87 -7.91 -18.74
CA ILE A 241 -16.10 -8.06 -17.95
C ILE A 241 -15.79 -8.60 -16.54
N SER A 242 -14.76 -9.45 -16.38
CA SER A 242 -14.42 -10.04 -15.08
C SER A 242 -13.37 -9.27 -14.26
N GLY A 243 -12.55 -8.44 -14.90
CA GLY A 243 -11.37 -7.81 -14.29
C GLY A 243 -11.67 -6.49 -13.58
N GLY A 244 -12.41 -5.59 -14.23
CA GLY A 244 -12.73 -4.26 -13.68
C GLY A 244 -13.54 -4.36 -12.38
N ALA A 245 -14.61 -5.16 -12.39
CA ALA A 245 -15.45 -5.36 -11.21
C ALA A 245 -14.71 -6.01 -10.03
N ARG A 246 -13.76 -6.92 -10.30
CA ARG A 246 -13.03 -7.66 -9.26
C ARG A 246 -11.92 -6.80 -8.63
N VAL A 247 -11.24 -5.97 -9.42
CA VAL A 247 -10.26 -5.00 -8.92
C VAL A 247 -10.96 -3.94 -8.07
N VAL A 248 -12.02 -3.32 -8.58
CA VAL A 248 -12.78 -2.29 -7.86
C VAL A 248 -13.41 -2.85 -6.58
N THR A 249 -14.07 -4.02 -6.62
CA THR A 249 -14.66 -4.62 -5.41
C THR A 249 -13.61 -5.11 -4.40
N SER A 250 -12.40 -5.45 -4.83
CA SER A 250 -11.29 -5.75 -3.93
C SER A 250 -10.78 -4.51 -3.20
N GLN A 251 -10.68 -3.36 -3.90
CA GLN A 251 -10.24 -2.11 -3.28
C GLN A 251 -11.30 -1.56 -2.31
N VAL A 252 -12.57 -1.60 -2.68
CA VAL A 252 -13.68 -1.15 -1.82
C VAL A 252 -13.76 -2.00 -0.55
N ARG A 253 -13.62 -3.33 -0.64
CA ARG A 253 -13.61 -4.22 0.53
C ARG A 253 -12.45 -3.96 1.48
N PHE A 254 -11.28 -3.58 0.96
CA PHE A 254 -10.13 -3.22 1.79
C PHE A 254 -10.34 -1.87 2.49
N ALA A 255 -10.76 -0.83 1.76
CA ALA A 255 -11.08 0.48 2.34
C ALA A 255 -12.16 0.36 3.43
N GLN A 256 -13.18 -0.46 3.22
CA GLN A 256 -14.22 -0.75 4.21
C GLN A 256 -13.67 -1.45 5.46
N LYS A 257 -12.76 -2.43 5.31
CA LYS A 257 -12.13 -3.10 6.46
C LYS A 257 -11.25 -2.13 7.26
N LEU A 258 -10.52 -1.26 6.58
CA LEU A 258 -9.65 -0.29 7.23
C LEU A 258 -10.45 0.82 7.94
N LEU A 259 -11.53 1.31 7.32
CA LEU A 259 -12.46 2.26 7.98
C LEU A 259 -13.09 1.64 9.23
N ARG A 260 -13.48 0.36 9.19
CA ARG A 260 -14.04 -0.34 10.35
C ARG A 260 -13.03 -0.53 11.48
N SER A 261 -11.73 -0.60 11.19
CA SER A 261 -10.69 -0.67 12.23
C SER A 261 -10.31 0.69 12.83
N VAL A 262 -10.67 1.80 12.17
CA VAL A 262 -10.27 3.16 12.58
C VAL A 262 -11.44 3.96 13.19
N LEU A 263 -12.70 3.63 12.87
CA LEU A 263 -13.86 4.23 13.52
C LEU A 263 -14.04 3.70 14.95
N PRO A 264 -14.10 4.56 15.99
CA PRO A 264 -14.43 4.12 17.34
C PRO A 264 -15.85 3.57 17.34
N GLN A 265 -16.01 2.31 17.72
CA GLN A 265 -17.32 1.72 17.95
C GLN A 265 -17.89 2.42 19.19
N GLY A 266 -18.82 3.34 18.97
CA GLY A 266 -19.40 4.19 20.01
C GLY A 266 -19.84 3.38 21.22
N HIS A 267 -19.30 3.75 22.37
CA HIS A 267 -19.73 3.27 23.67
C HIS A 267 -21.20 3.66 23.88
N ILE A 268 -22.10 2.67 23.86
CA ILE A 268 -23.46 2.82 24.39
C ILE A 268 -23.49 2.06 25.71
N THR A 269 -23.30 2.79 26.81
CA THR A 269 -23.62 2.36 28.16
C THR A 269 -25.09 2.64 28.42
N GLY A 270 -25.88 1.62 28.79
CA GLY A 270 -27.26 1.85 29.21
C GLY A 270 -28.15 0.61 29.39
N ARG A 271 -27.87 -0.16 30.45
CA ARG A 271 -28.85 -0.81 31.37
C ARG A 271 -30.03 -1.64 30.79
N GLY A 272 -30.04 -2.94 31.14
CA GLY A 272 -31.27 -3.61 31.63
C GLY A 272 -31.61 -5.01 31.12
N ARG A 273 -31.48 -5.99 32.03
CA ARG A 273 -32.19 -7.29 32.17
C ARG A 273 -31.88 -8.47 31.23
N VAL A 274 -31.21 -9.47 31.85
CA VAL A 274 -31.64 -10.87 32.08
C VAL A 274 -32.56 -11.51 31.04
N GLY A 275 -32.14 -12.66 30.49
CA GLY A 275 -33.05 -13.71 30.05
C GLY A 275 -32.65 -14.40 28.74
N CYS A 276 -32.14 -15.62 28.88
CA CYS A 276 -32.23 -16.76 27.97
C CYS A 276 -32.87 -16.56 26.58
N HIS A 277 -32.11 -16.82 25.52
CA HIS A 277 -32.29 -17.94 24.58
C HIS A 277 -31.52 -17.62 23.29
N LEU A 278 -30.33 -18.21 23.13
CA LEU A 278 -29.70 -18.30 21.80
C LEU A 278 -30.07 -19.64 21.18
N SER A 279 -31.05 -19.50 20.29
CA SER A 279 -31.35 -20.30 19.12
C SER A 279 -30.19 -21.20 18.65
N ALA A 280 -30.52 -22.49 18.66
CA ALA A 280 -29.86 -23.56 17.95
C ALA A 280 -29.64 -23.23 16.46
N ARG A 281 -28.38 -23.23 16.03
CA ARG A 281 -28.01 -23.65 14.68
C ARG A 281 -26.60 -24.22 14.70
N GLU A 282 -26.53 -25.50 14.31
CA GLU A 282 -25.33 -26.28 13.97
C GLU A 282 -24.40 -26.71 15.13
N ARG A 283 -24.93 -27.54 16.05
CA ARG A 283 -24.10 -28.52 16.78
C ARG A 283 -24.13 -29.86 16.02
N PRO A 284 -22.98 -30.44 15.66
CA PRO A 284 -22.92 -31.86 15.28
C PRO A 284 -23.42 -32.70 16.46
N ARG A 285 -24.51 -33.46 16.28
CA ARG A 285 -24.99 -34.41 17.29
C ARG A 285 -23.87 -35.42 17.57
N GLY A 286 -23.59 -35.69 18.85
CA GLY A 286 -22.58 -36.68 19.26
C GLY A 286 -21.21 -36.13 19.65
N PHE A 287 -20.99 -34.80 19.61
CA PHE A 287 -19.71 -34.19 19.94
C PHE A 287 -19.82 -33.06 20.98
N TRP A 288 -18.83 -32.95 21.87
CA TRP A 288 -18.63 -31.81 22.77
C TRP A 288 -17.41 -31.00 22.32
N ARG A 289 -17.44 -29.69 22.57
CA ARG A 289 -16.34 -28.78 22.23
C ARG A 289 -15.44 -28.59 23.45
N CYS A 290 -14.14 -28.80 23.31
CA CYS A 290 -13.18 -28.52 24.37
C CYS A 290 -13.12 -27.01 24.66
N SER A 291 -13.25 -26.63 25.93
CA SER A 291 -13.16 -25.24 26.39
C SER A 291 -11.76 -24.64 26.20
N THR A 292 -10.71 -25.46 26.23
CA THR A 292 -9.31 -25.02 26.09
C THR A 292 -8.87 -24.89 24.63
N CYS A 293 -9.03 -25.93 23.80
CA CYS A 293 -8.51 -25.93 22.43
C CYS A 293 -9.57 -25.75 21.35
N THR A 294 -10.85 -25.63 21.72
CA THR A 294 -12.01 -25.50 20.82
C THR A 294 -12.26 -26.66 19.85
N ASN A 295 -11.49 -27.75 19.95
CA ASN A 295 -11.67 -28.94 19.12
C ASN A 295 -12.93 -29.72 19.52
N TYR A 296 -13.55 -30.39 18.55
CA TYR A 296 -14.72 -31.25 18.77
C TYR A 296 -14.27 -32.68 19.12
N ASN A 297 -14.77 -33.19 20.24
CA ASN A 297 -14.48 -34.53 20.76
C ASN A 297 -15.78 -35.33 20.85
N SER A 298 -15.69 -36.66 20.76
CA SER A 298 -16.88 -37.52 20.90
C SER A 298 -17.45 -37.45 22.31
N ILE A 299 -18.77 -37.52 22.47
CA ILE A 299 -19.44 -37.62 23.79
C ILE A 299 -19.07 -38.93 24.52
N ALA A 300 -18.60 -39.96 23.79
CA ALA A 300 -18.13 -41.20 24.40
C ALA A 300 -16.80 -41.06 25.18
N THR A 301 -16.14 -39.91 25.08
CA THR A 301 -14.85 -39.65 25.75
C THR A 301 -14.95 -38.37 26.60
N ASP A 302 -14.58 -38.47 27.87
CA ASP A 302 -14.56 -37.34 28.79
C ASP A 302 -13.23 -36.56 28.78
N ILE A 303 -12.29 -36.95 27.92
CA ILE A 303 -10.98 -36.32 27.76
C ILE A 303 -10.81 -35.87 26.32
N CYS A 304 -10.28 -34.67 26.10
CA CYS A 304 -10.01 -34.15 24.77
C CYS A 304 -8.88 -34.93 24.07
N GLU A 305 -9.12 -35.43 22.86
CA GLU A 305 -8.14 -36.23 22.08
C GLU A 305 -6.90 -35.42 21.61
N THR A 306 -6.96 -34.09 21.71
CA THR A 306 -5.91 -33.16 21.23
C THR A 306 -5.04 -32.61 22.35
N CYS A 307 -5.66 -32.10 23.41
CA CYS A 307 -4.94 -31.43 24.50
C CYS A 307 -5.09 -32.13 25.85
N SER A 308 -5.77 -33.29 25.88
CA SER A 308 -5.99 -34.09 27.10
C SER A 308 -6.74 -33.38 28.22
N THR A 309 -7.38 -32.23 27.95
CA THR A 309 -8.24 -31.54 28.92
C THR A 309 -9.52 -32.32 29.15
N MET A 310 -9.91 -32.49 30.41
CA MET A 310 -11.18 -33.13 30.78
C MET A 310 -12.39 -32.27 30.40
N ARG A 311 -13.52 -32.92 30.14
CA ARG A 311 -14.79 -32.25 29.86
C ARG A 311 -15.34 -31.61 31.14
N ASP A 312 -15.59 -30.31 31.08
CA ASP A 312 -16.04 -29.51 32.23
C ASP A 312 -17.38 -29.99 32.83
N ASP A 313 -18.23 -30.64 32.02
CA ASP A 313 -19.53 -31.16 32.48
C ASP A 313 -19.43 -32.40 33.41
N CYS A 314 -18.26 -33.04 33.50
CA CYS A 314 -18.05 -34.21 34.37
C CYS A 314 -17.43 -33.86 35.73
N ALA A 315 -16.94 -32.63 35.92
CA ALA A 315 -16.36 -32.19 37.19
C ALA A 315 -17.41 -31.88 38.27
N ALA A 316 -18.68 -31.71 37.90
CA ALA A 316 -19.77 -31.31 38.81
C ALA A 316 -20.66 -32.47 39.30
N LEU A 317 -20.40 -33.73 38.89
CA LEU A 317 -21.23 -34.89 39.25
C LEU A 317 -20.48 -35.98 40.03
N GLN A 318 -19.20 -35.77 40.37
CA GLN A 318 -18.40 -36.75 41.12
C GLN A 318 -18.56 -36.59 42.64
N GLY A 319 -19.82 -36.51 43.06
CA GLY A 319 -20.23 -36.34 44.45
C GLY A 319 -21.58 -36.96 44.72
N GLN A 320 -21.90 -38.13 44.15
CA GLN A 320 -22.83 -39.13 44.71
C GLN A 320 -23.04 -40.31 43.72
N HIS A 321 -22.94 -41.51 44.27
CA HIS A 321 -23.42 -42.81 43.75
C HIS A 321 -22.69 -43.51 42.57
N HIS A 322 -21.93 -44.52 43.01
CA HIS A 322 -21.57 -45.78 42.38
C HIS A 322 -22.37 -46.29 41.17
N GLN A 323 -21.58 -46.89 40.26
CA GLN A 323 -21.83 -48.12 39.49
C GLN A 323 -23.05 -48.13 38.56
N ALA A 324 -22.79 -47.91 37.28
CA ALA A 324 -22.85 -48.95 36.25
C ALA A 324 -22.91 -48.30 34.87
N ARG A 325 -22.06 -48.80 33.97
CA ARG A 325 -22.29 -48.96 32.51
C ARG A 325 -21.16 -48.39 31.65
N CYS A 326 -20.27 -49.31 31.28
CA CYS A 326 -19.38 -49.30 30.12
C CYS A 326 -18.18 -48.33 30.12
N ASN A 327 -17.17 -48.69 30.93
CA ASN A 327 -15.78 -48.48 30.55
C ASN A 327 -15.50 -49.16 29.20
N ARG A 328 -15.25 -48.36 28.18
CA ARG A 328 -14.39 -48.79 27.07
C ARG A 328 -13.33 -47.71 26.90
N GLU A 329 -12.36 -47.70 27.81
CA GLU A 329 -11.11 -46.98 27.60
C GLU A 329 -10.52 -47.46 26.27
N LEU A 330 -10.50 -46.56 25.29
CA LEU A 330 -9.89 -46.81 24.00
C LEU A 330 -8.38 -46.90 24.23
N SER A 331 -7.78 -48.03 23.85
CA SER A 331 -6.33 -48.19 23.97
C SER A 331 -5.62 -47.14 23.11
N ILE A 332 -4.45 -46.73 23.58
CA ILE A 332 -3.60 -45.74 22.89
C ILE A 332 -3.30 -46.16 21.43
N GLU A 333 -3.27 -47.48 21.17
CA GLU A 333 -3.02 -48.04 19.84
C GLU A 333 -4.21 -47.84 18.88
N GLU A 334 -5.44 -47.91 19.38
CA GLU A 334 -6.65 -47.65 18.60
C GLU A 334 -6.76 -46.15 18.24
N LEU A 335 -6.35 -45.26 19.16
CA LEU A 335 -6.21 -43.83 18.90
C LEU A 335 -5.14 -43.54 17.84
N ARG A 336 -4.05 -44.30 17.82
CA ARG A 336 -2.97 -44.13 16.84
C ARG A 336 -3.40 -44.53 15.43
N ARG A 337 -4.10 -45.66 15.25
CA ARG A 337 -4.65 -46.07 13.94
C ARG A 337 -5.61 -45.03 13.36
N ARG A 338 -6.51 -44.49 14.18
CA ARG A 338 -7.51 -43.50 13.73
C ARG A 338 -6.92 -42.14 13.37
N ARG A 339 -5.68 -41.84 13.80
CA ARG A 339 -4.91 -40.68 13.35
C ARG A 339 -4.31 -40.90 11.97
N LEU A 340 -3.89 -42.13 11.66
CA LEU A 340 -3.33 -42.48 10.34
C LEU A 340 -4.44 -42.49 9.27
N ASP A 341 -5.60 -43.05 9.55
CA ASP A 341 -6.74 -43.09 8.61
C ASP A 341 -7.29 -41.69 8.22
N ARG A 342 -6.96 -40.64 8.99
CA ARG A 342 -7.35 -39.25 8.68
C ARG A 342 -6.33 -38.49 7.83
N LEU A 343 -5.11 -38.99 7.68
CA LEU A 343 -4.11 -38.41 6.78
C LEU A 343 -4.32 -38.87 5.33
N ASP A 344 -5.02 -39.99 5.13
CA ASP A 344 -5.36 -40.55 3.82
C ASP A 344 -6.75 -40.08 3.28
N ARG A 345 -7.37 -39.05 3.88
CA ARG A 345 -8.65 -38.47 3.42
C ARG A 345 -8.58 -36.98 3.09
#